data_AF-A0A927ZJ02-F1
#
_entry.id   AF-A0A927ZJ02-F1
#
_cell.length_a   1.000
_cell.length_b   1.000
_cell.length_c   1.000
_cell.angle_alpha   90.00
_cell.angle_beta   90.00
_cell.angle_gamma   90.00
#
_symmetry.space_group_name_H-M   'P 1'
#
loop_
_entity.id
_entity.type
_entity.pdbx_description
1 polymer ?
#
loop_
_entity_poly.entity_id
_entity_poly.type
_entity_poly.pdbx_seq_one_letter_code
_entity_poly.pdbx_strand_id
1 'polypeptide(L)'
;MKFASISLNGNTIYNLKNIKGNLSPELTDIISTLNDTIDEKVIGKLIDRLNSYEYDVIAAQEVLNEDAFKNKILEKGYKIYHTENLSKSTRFFSAFLVKEKWAQENNFTIENMNLDLPWYKNRFVEIFIKNSGNQIKLKLLNVHNPDDKRATLTKLMEGLNPNEENIILLGDFNAAKESQRNDESNRITKKKVIKENTTFLDDIAGRGFADMGRDDDFTYKTVGGTENKIDHVFFSDALIKTLVLDKNDKWEDVKDKVKIVREV
;
A
#
# COMPACT_ATOMS: atom_id res chain seq x y z
N MET A 1 -4.89 -16.96 -3.53
CA MET A 1 -4.04 -15.92 -2.91
C MET A 1 -4.94 -14.79 -2.48
N LYS A 2 -4.98 -14.47 -1.18
CA LYS A 2 -5.70 -13.34 -0.61
C LYS A 2 -4.70 -12.19 -0.39
N PHE A 3 -4.99 -10.99 -0.90
CA PHE A 3 -4.11 -9.82 -0.73
C PHE A 3 -4.88 -8.60 -0.24
N ALA A 4 -4.17 -7.66 0.39
CA ALA A 4 -4.71 -6.39 0.86
C ALA A 4 -3.71 -5.24 0.63
N SER A 5 -4.24 -4.02 0.44
CA SER A 5 -3.48 -2.77 0.52
C SER A 5 -3.99 -1.97 1.71
N ILE A 6 -3.09 -1.53 2.58
CA ILE A 6 -3.45 -0.87 3.84
C ILE A 6 -2.49 0.31 4.11
N SER A 7 -3.07 1.50 4.27
CA SER A 7 -2.35 2.67 4.77
C SER A 7 -2.38 2.68 6.30
N LEU A 8 -1.20 2.61 6.92
CA LEU A 8 -1.05 2.65 8.38
C LEU A 8 -0.84 4.10 8.80
N ASN A 9 -1.89 4.91 8.73
CA ASN A 9 -1.80 6.36 8.99
C ASN A 9 -1.17 6.68 10.36
N GLY A 10 0.15 6.85 10.40
CA GLY A 10 0.92 7.04 11.63
C GLY A 10 0.85 8.45 12.20
N ASN A 11 0.10 9.36 11.55
CA ASN A 11 -0.02 10.75 12.01
C ASN A 11 -0.85 10.89 13.28
N THR A 12 -1.81 9.99 13.54
CA THR A 12 -2.59 10.00 14.78
C THR A 12 -1.70 9.77 16.02
N ILE A 13 -0.67 8.92 15.87
CA ILE A 13 0.35 8.66 16.89
C ILE A 13 1.32 9.83 17.04
N TYR A 14 1.68 10.51 15.93
CA TYR A 14 2.71 11.56 15.96
C TYR A 14 2.27 12.86 16.64
N ASN A 15 0.99 13.24 16.56
CA ASN A 15 0.52 14.51 17.13
C ASN A 15 0.70 14.63 18.65
N LEU A 16 0.89 13.51 19.37
CA LEU A 16 1.22 13.51 20.80
C LEU A 16 2.72 13.75 21.08
N LYS A 17 3.62 13.30 20.20
CA LYS A 17 5.10 13.48 20.33
C LYS A 17 5.57 14.92 20.05
N ASN A 18 4.71 15.77 19.48
CA ASN A 18 5.06 17.12 19.00
C ASN A 18 4.47 18.28 19.82
N ILE A 19 3.98 18.04 21.03
CA ILE A 19 3.67 19.11 21.99
C ILE A 19 4.99 19.81 22.37
N LYS A 20 5.39 20.79 21.56
CA LYS A 20 6.54 21.65 21.83
C LYS A 20 6.12 22.75 22.80
N GLY A 21 6.41 22.51 24.07
CA GLY A 21 6.45 23.49 25.15
C GLY A 21 7.47 23.04 26.20
N ASN A 22 7.85 23.92 27.13
CA ASN A 22 8.67 23.54 28.29
C ASN A 22 7.85 22.60 29.19
N LEU A 23 7.84 21.32 28.85
CA LEU A 23 7.24 20.27 29.66
C LEU A 23 8.20 19.96 30.81
N SER A 24 7.65 19.75 32.01
CA SER A 24 8.47 19.25 33.12
C SER A 24 9.00 17.85 32.78
N PRO A 25 10.11 17.42 33.40
CA PRO A 25 10.62 16.06 33.24
C PRO A 25 9.55 14.99 33.51
N GLU A 26 8.70 15.16 34.53
CA GLU A 26 7.62 14.21 34.83
C GLU A 26 6.53 14.18 33.75
N LEU A 27 6.17 15.32 33.16
CA LEU A 27 5.25 15.36 32.02
C LEU A 27 5.87 14.75 30.77
N THR A 28 7.18 14.90 30.59
CA THR A 28 7.93 14.28 29.50
C THR A 28 7.92 12.76 29.64
N ASP A 29 8.18 12.24 30.84
CA ASP A 29 8.14 10.80 31.14
C ASP A 29 6.73 10.20 30.99
N ILE A 30 5.69 10.91 31.46
CA ILE A 30 4.29 10.48 31.29
C ILE A 30 3.90 10.46 29.81
N ILE A 31 4.29 11.48 29.04
CA ILE A 31 4.01 11.53 27.59
C ILE A 31 4.81 10.45 26.85
N SER A 32 6.06 10.19 27.21
CA SER A 32 6.85 9.08 26.65
C SER A 32 6.19 7.74 26.94
N THR A 33 5.81 7.49 28.20
CA THR A 33 5.15 6.24 28.63
C THR A 33 3.80 6.05 27.95
N LEU A 34 3.00 7.13 27.81
CA LEU A 34 1.74 7.10 27.09
C LEU A 34 1.93 6.82 25.60
N ASN A 35 2.93 7.42 24.97
CA ASN A 35 3.25 7.17 23.56
C ASN A 35 3.67 5.72 23.34
N ASP A 36 4.57 5.18 24.17
CA ASP A 36 5.03 3.77 24.05
C ASP A 36 3.88 2.79 24.29
N THR A 37 2.98 3.09 25.23
CA THR A 37 1.80 2.25 25.53
C THR A 37 0.72 2.33 24.45
N ILE A 38 0.54 3.49 23.82
CA ILE A 38 -0.37 3.68 22.68
C ILE A 38 0.20 2.97 21.45
N ASP A 39 1.50 3.11 21.20
CA ASP A 39 2.22 2.46 20.10
C ASP A 39 2.04 0.94 20.20
N GLU A 40 2.32 0.32 21.35
CA GLU A 40 2.17 -1.13 21.49
C GLU A 40 0.71 -1.63 21.39
N LYS A 41 -0.26 -0.91 21.96
CA LYS A 41 -1.69 -1.31 21.93
C LYS A 41 -2.32 -1.11 20.56
N VAL A 42 -1.99 -0.02 19.86
CA VAL A 42 -2.50 0.28 18.51
C VAL A 42 -1.85 -0.65 17.49
N ILE A 43 -0.52 -0.82 17.55
CA ILE A 43 0.19 -1.79 16.70
C ILE A 43 -0.32 -3.21 16.97
N GLY A 44 -0.52 -3.59 18.24
CA GLY A 44 -1.07 -4.90 18.60
C GLY A 44 -2.46 -5.14 17.99
N LYS A 45 -3.39 -4.19 18.14
CA LYS A 45 -4.74 -4.28 17.57
C LYS A 45 -4.74 -4.32 16.04
N LEU A 46 -3.91 -3.50 15.40
CA LEU A 46 -3.73 -3.51 13.96
C LEU A 46 -3.29 -4.89 13.50
N ILE A 47 -2.26 -5.45 14.13
CA ILE A 47 -1.70 -6.75 13.77
C ILE A 47 -2.69 -7.90 14.02
N ASP A 48 -3.41 -7.88 15.14
CA ASP A 48 -4.47 -8.88 15.40
C ASP A 48 -5.58 -8.79 14.35
N ARG A 49 -5.91 -7.57 13.91
CA ARG A 49 -6.89 -7.35 12.85
C ARG A 49 -6.39 -7.82 11.49
N LEU A 50 -5.14 -7.53 11.12
CA LEU A 50 -4.49 -8.07 9.90
C LEU A 50 -4.53 -9.60 9.88
N ASN A 51 -4.34 -10.24 11.03
CA ASN A 51 -4.41 -11.70 11.16
C ASN A 51 -5.83 -12.26 11.02
N SER A 52 -6.84 -11.55 11.54
CA SER A 52 -8.24 -12.00 11.46
C SER A 52 -8.76 -12.17 10.03
N TYR A 53 -8.15 -11.47 9.07
CA TYR A 53 -8.51 -11.55 7.66
C TYR A 53 -7.77 -12.66 6.89
N GLU A 54 -6.78 -13.31 7.51
CA GLU A 54 -5.99 -14.39 6.93
C GLU A 54 -5.38 -14.04 5.56
N TYR A 55 -4.83 -12.84 5.38
CA TYR A 55 -4.16 -12.45 4.14
C TYR A 55 -2.86 -13.25 3.94
N ASP A 56 -2.54 -13.53 2.67
CA ASP A 56 -1.29 -14.18 2.28
C ASP A 56 -0.19 -13.13 2.07
N VAL A 57 -0.55 -11.99 1.46
CA VAL A 57 0.32 -10.87 1.16
C VAL A 57 -0.38 -9.55 1.49
N ILE A 58 0.30 -8.66 2.20
CA ILE A 58 -0.22 -7.32 2.55
C ILE A 58 0.76 -6.28 2.00
N ALA A 59 0.29 -5.37 1.15
CA ALA A 59 0.99 -4.13 0.86
C ALA A 59 0.65 -3.11 1.95
N ALA A 60 1.66 -2.64 2.66
CA ALA A 60 1.51 -1.65 3.72
C ALA A 60 2.25 -0.37 3.36
N GLN A 61 1.57 0.78 3.46
CA GLN A 61 2.17 2.10 3.32
C GLN A 61 2.21 2.79 4.68
N GLU A 62 3.10 3.75 4.83
CA GLU A 62 3.32 4.47 6.10
C GLU A 62 3.68 3.57 7.28
N VAL A 63 4.37 2.47 7.02
CA VAL A 63 4.84 1.55 8.05
C VAL A 63 5.83 2.25 8.97
N LEU A 64 5.58 2.19 10.27
CA LEU A 64 6.50 2.70 11.29
C LEU A 64 7.80 1.91 11.29
N ASN A 65 8.93 2.60 11.15
CA ASN A 65 10.26 1.99 11.23
C ASN A 65 10.71 1.82 12.69
N GLU A 66 9.94 1.02 13.44
CA GLU A 66 10.20 0.70 14.83
C GLU A 66 10.33 -0.80 15.03
N ASP A 67 11.27 -1.21 15.88
CA ASP A 67 11.56 -2.64 16.11
C ASP A 67 10.36 -3.36 16.75
N ALA A 68 9.59 -2.66 17.58
CA ALA A 68 8.37 -3.20 18.19
C ALA A 68 7.33 -3.62 17.13
N PHE A 69 7.14 -2.81 16.07
CA PHE A 69 6.28 -3.18 14.94
C PHE A 69 6.83 -4.42 14.23
N LYS A 70 8.12 -4.41 13.89
CA LYS A 70 8.77 -5.52 13.16
C LYS A 70 8.66 -6.84 13.92
N ASN A 71 8.95 -6.83 15.22
CA ASN A 71 8.90 -8.03 16.06
C ASN A 71 7.49 -8.60 16.13
N LYS A 72 6.47 -7.77 16.34
CA LYS A 72 5.07 -8.25 16.38
C LYS A 72 4.59 -8.82 15.05
N ILE A 73 5.03 -8.27 13.91
CA ILE A 73 4.71 -8.84 12.59
C ILE A 73 5.37 -10.21 12.42
N LEU A 74 6.64 -10.35 12.82
CA LEU A 74 7.38 -11.62 12.78
C LEU A 74 6.75 -12.69 13.68
N GLU A 75 6.32 -12.34 14.90
CA GLU A 75 5.61 -13.24 15.82
C GLU A 75 4.34 -13.85 15.22
N LYS A 76 3.74 -13.17 14.24
CA LYS A 76 2.53 -13.64 13.54
C LYS A 76 2.84 -14.41 12.25
N GLY A 77 4.12 -14.71 11.99
CA GLY A 77 4.56 -15.52 10.87
C GLY A 77 4.59 -14.77 9.53
N TYR A 78 4.66 -13.44 9.56
CA TYR A 78 4.89 -12.62 8.38
C TYR A 78 6.35 -12.22 8.28
N LYS A 79 6.90 -12.32 7.07
CA LYS A 79 8.18 -11.73 6.71
C LYS A 79 7.96 -10.36 6.08
N ILE A 80 8.79 -9.40 6.47
CA ILE A 80 8.73 -8.01 5.98
C ILE A 80 9.72 -7.83 4.83
N TYR A 81 9.23 -7.29 3.73
CA TYR A 81 10.02 -6.91 2.56
C TYR A 81 9.89 -5.41 2.37
N HIS A 82 11.00 -4.70 2.28
CA HIS A 82 11.03 -3.25 2.11
C HIS A 82 12.27 -2.82 1.33
N THR A 83 12.32 -1.58 0.86
CA THR A 83 13.54 -1.05 0.22
C THR A 83 14.73 -1.16 1.18
N GLU A 84 15.89 -1.62 0.70
CA GLU A 84 17.11 -1.62 1.51
C GLU A 84 17.58 -0.19 1.85
N ASN A 85 18.44 -0.09 2.87
CA ASN A 85 19.05 1.17 3.33
C ASN A 85 18.07 2.20 3.89
N LEU A 86 17.02 1.75 4.60
CA LEU A 86 16.24 2.65 5.47
C LEU A 86 17.19 3.27 6.50
N SER A 87 17.34 4.59 6.48
CA SER A 87 18.11 5.28 7.52
C SER A 87 17.39 5.13 8.85
N LYS A 88 18.12 5.22 9.98
CA LYS A 88 17.50 5.31 11.31
C LYS A 88 16.56 6.52 11.45
N SER A 89 16.73 7.54 10.61
CA SER A 89 15.84 8.71 10.53
C SER A 89 14.62 8.49 9.63
N THR A 90 14.57 7.39 8.87
CA THR A 90 13.41 7.05 8.05
C THR A 90 12.30 6.62 8.97
N ARG A 91 11.28 7.46 9.06
CA ARG A 91 10.17 7.29 10.01
C ARG A 91 9.08 6.36 9.50
N PHE A 92 8.72 6.55 8.25
CA PHE A 92 7.68 5.81 7.55
C PHE A 92 8.28 5.15 6.32
N PHE A 93 7.83 3.96 5.97
CA PHE A 93 8.25 3.28 4.75
C PHE A 93 7.11 2.42 4.18
N SER A 94 7.26 2.03 2.94
CA SER A 94 6.37 1.06 2.29
C SER A 94 6.94 -0.33 2.47
N ALA A 95 6.10 -1.33 2.67
CA ALA A 95 6.52 -2.71 2.86
C ALA A 95 5.54 -3.70 2.23
N PHE A 96 6.02 -4.89 1.91
CA PHE A 96 5.17 -6.07 1.83
C PHE A 96 5.33 -6.91 3.08
N LEU A 97 4.21 -7.39 3.62
CA LEU A 97 4.17 -8.38 4.68
C LEU A 97 3.69 -9.68 4.03
N VAL A 98 4.53 -10.71 3.99
CA VAL A 98 4.20 -11.98 3.33
C VAL A 98 4.20 -13.10 4.35
N LYS A 99 3.10 -13.86 4.41
CA LYS A 99 2.93 -14.96 5.35
C LYS A 99 3.84 -16.14 4.97
N GLU A 100 4.83 -16.46 5.81
CA GLU A 100 5.86 -17.44 5.46
C GLU A 100 5.28 -18.84 5.24
N LYS A 101 4.33 -19.24 6.08
CA LYS A 101 3.63 -20.53 5.94
C LYS A 101 2.97 -20.69 4.57
N TRP A 102 2.31 -19.63 4.07
CA TRP A 102 1.67 -19.66 2.74
C TRP A 102 2.71 -19.83 1.62
N ALA A 103 3.81 -19.10 1.69
CA ALA A 103 4.89 -19.22 0.70
C ALA A 103 5.50 -20.64 0.70
N GLN A 104 5.73 -21.21 1.88
CA GLN A 104 6.25 -22.58 2.05
C GLN A 104 5.29 -23.64 1.50
N GLU A 105 4.01 -23.59 1.87
CA GLU A 105 2.99 -24.56 1.43
C GLU A 105 2.80 -24.58 -0.10
N ASN A 106 3.08 -23.46 -0.77
CA ASN A 106 2.97 -23.32 -2.22
C ASN A 106 4.31 -23.47 -2.96
N ASN A 107 5.41 -23.78 -2.25
CA ASN A 107 6.77 -23.83 -2.80
C ASN A 107 7.14 -22.55 -3.57
N PHE A 108 6.78 -21.39 -3.02
CA PHE A 108 7.12 -20.10 -3.59
C PHE A 108 8.39 -19.53 -2.98
N THR A 109 9.24 -18.97 -3.83
CA THR A 109 10.35 -18.11 -3.43
C THR A 109 9.92 -16.66 -3.61
N ILE A 110 10.14 -15.84 -2.58
CA ILE A 110 9.85 -14.40 -2.60
C ILE A 110 11.17 -13.64 -2.65
N GLU A 111 11.37 -12.87 -3.71
CA GLU A 111 12.57 -12.05 -3.93
C GLU A 111 12.22 -10.56 -3.87
N ASN A 112 13.03 -9.78 -3.16
CA ASN A 112 12.90 -8.34 -3.03
C ASN A 112 13.81 -7.64 -4.04
N MET A 113 13.26 -6.70 -4.80
CA MET A 113 14.06 -5.88 -5.69
C MET A 113 14.32 -4.52 -5.05
N ASN A 114 15.60 -4.18 -4.93
CA ASN A 114 15.97 -2.81 -4.61
C ASN A 114 15.81 -1.97 -5.87
N LEU A 115 14.75 -1.16 -5.87
CA LEU A 115 14.64 -0.06 -6.80
C LEU A 115 15.69 0.97 -6.41
N ASP A 116 16.84 0.97 -7.12
CA ASP A 116 17.88 1.98 -6.96
C ASP A 116 17.43 3.31 -7.57
N LEU A 117 16.48 3.95 -6.89
CA LEU A 117 15.92 5.23 -7.23
C LEU A 117 16.29 6.22 -6.11
N PRO A 118 17.41 6.97 -6.25
CA PRO A 118 18.01 7.77 -5.18
C PRO A 118 17.04 8.77 -4.51
N TRP A 119 16.00 9.19 -5.23
CA TRP A 119 14.99 10.16 -4.85
C TRP A 119 13.69 9.55 -4.28
N TYR A 120 13.60 8.21 -4.13
CA TYR A 120 12.38 7.48 -3.70
C TYR A 120 12.56 6.45 -2.57
N LYS A 121 13.69 6.50 -1.85
CA LYS A 121 13.99 5.56 -0.76
C LYS A 121 12.84 5.56 0.25
N ASN A 122 12.09 4.45 0.36
CA ASN A 122 10.94 4.18 1.24
C ASN A 122 9.51 4.27 0.65
N ARG A 123 9.32 4.71 -0.60
CA ARG A 123 7.98 4.90 -1.19
C ARG A 123 7.50 3.76 -2.08
N PHE A 124 8.42 2.88 -2.47
CA PHE A 124 8.13 1.77 -3.36
C PHE A 124 8.82 0.51 -2.87
N VAL A 125 8.12 -0.61 -2.99
CA VAL A 125 8.71 -1.93 -2.78
C VAL A 125 8.25 -2.82 -3.91
N GLU A 126 9.18 -3.54 -4.51
CA GLU A 126 8.90 -4.52 -5.54
C GLU A 126 9.30 -5.90 -5.03
N ILE A 127 8.38 -6.86 -5.12
CA ILE A 127 8.68 -8.27 -4.84
C ILE A 127 8.27 -9.14 -6.01
N PHE A 128 9.02 -10.22 -6.22
CA PHE A 128 8.69 -11.29 -7.14
C PHE A 128 8.26 -12.53 -6.39
N ILE A 129 7.13 -13.11 -6.79
CA ILE A 129 6.71 -14.45 -6.38
C ILE A 129 7.12 -15.42 -7.49
N LYS A 130 8.06 -16.31 -7.18
CA LYS A 130 8.61 -17.31 -8.10
C LYS A 130 8.16 -18.71 -7.71
N ASN A 131 7.95 -19.58 -8.68
CA ASN A 131 7.70 -21.01 -8.44
C ASN A 131 9.02 -21.77 -8.17
N SER A 132 8.92 -23.08 -7.88
CA SER A 132 10.08 -23.95 -7.64
C SER A 132 11.08 -24.05 -8.80
N GLY A 133 10.70 -23.63 -10.01
CA GLY A 133 11.58 -23.52 -11.18
C GLY A 133 12.20 -22.14 -11.37
N ASN A 134 12.10 -21.24 -10.37
CA ASN A 134 12.52 -19.84 -10.43
C ASN A 134 11.86 -19.00 -11.54
N GLN A 135 10.77 -19.49 -12.13
CA GLN A 135 9.98 -18.70 -13.07
C GLN A 135 9.16 -17.67 -12.29
N ILE A 136 9.24 -16.42 -12.72
CA ILE A 136 8.43 -15.33 -12.16
C ILE A 136 6.97 -15.63 -12.48
N LYS A 137 6.19 -15.90 -11.44
CA LYS A 137 4.75 -16.11 -11.55
C LYS A 137 4.01 -14.78 -11.48
N LEU A 138 4.49 -13.87 -10.61
CA LEU A 138 3.85 -12.61 -10.31
C LEU A 138 4.87 -11.58 -9.80
N LYS A 139 4.80 -10.38 -10.37
CA LYS A 139 5.45 -9.17 -9.84
C LYS A 139 4.43 -8.38 -9.02
N LEU A 140 4.80 -7.97 -7.81
CA LEU A 140 3.99 -7.10 -6.97
C LEU A 140 4.74 -5.80 -6.71
N LEU A 141 4.06 -4.67 -6.89
CA LEU A 141 4.62 -3.35 -6.66
C LEU A 141 3.75 -2.58 -5.68
N ASN A 142 4.29 -2.34 -4.49
CA ASN A 142 3.68 -1.48 -3.48
C ASN A 142 4.06 -0.02 -3.78
N VAL A 143 3.06 0.85 -3.92
CA VAL A 143 3.20 2.27 -4.22
C VAL A 143 2.72 3.12 -3.06
N HIS A 144 3.52 4.11 -2.67
CA HIS A 144 3.09 5.25 -1.86
C HIS A 144 3.47 6.55 -2.57
N ASN A 145 2.56 7.04 -3.41
CA ASN A 145 2.77 8.24 -4.21
C ASN A 145 2.67 9.51 -3.34
N PRO A 146 3.66 10.42 -3.33
CA PRO A 146 3.50 11.72 -2.70
C PRO A 146 2.51 12.61 -3.47
N ASP A 147 1.82 13.50 -2.75
CA ASP A 147 0.80 14.42 -3.27
C ASP A 147 1.24 15.29 -4.46
N ASP A 148 2.55 15.53 -4.65
CA ASP A 148 3.09 16.56 -5.53
C ASP A 148 4.08 16.06 -6.61
N LYS A 149 4.34 14.75 -6.76
CA LYS A 149 5.43 14.26 -7.65
C LYS A 149 5.03 13.21 -8.69
N ARG A 150 4.13 13.56 -9.62
CA ARG A 150 3.72 12.68 -10.74
C ARG A 150 4.88 12.14 -11.61
N ALA A 151 5.93 12.94 -11.85
CA ALA A 151 7.10 12.52 -12.65
C ALA A 151 7.78 11.25 -12.11
N THR A 152 7.53 10.92 -10.84
CA THR A 152 8.03 9.75 -10.14
C THR A 152 7.45 8.44 -10.64
N LEU A 153 6.13 8.36 -10.75
CA LEU A 153 5.47 7.13 -11.15
C LEU A 153 5.57 6.91 -12.65
N THR A 154 5.61 7.96 -13.47
CA THR A 154 5.86 7.77 -14.92
C THR A 154 7.15 7.00 -15.17
N LYS A 155 8.24 7.32 -14.46
CA LYS A 155 9.51 6.58 -14.55
C LYS A 155 9.42 5.15 -14.04
N LEU A 156 8.69 4.92 -12.94
CA LEU A 156 8.44 3.57 -12.44
C LEU A 156 7.71 2.72 -13.49
N MET A 157 6.74 3.32 -14.18
CA MET A 157 5.92 2.68 -15.20
C MET A 157 6.65 2.48 -16.55
N GLU A 158 7.78 3.16 -16.80
CA GLU A 158 8.60 2.96 -18.01
C GLU A 158 9.33 1.62 -18.03
N GLY A 159 9.64 1.06 -16.86
CA GLY A 159 10.31 -0.23 -16.72
C GLY A 159 9.37 -1.45 -16.66
N LEU A 160 8.06 -1.24 -16.82
CA LEU A 160 7.06 -2.30 -16.70
C LEU A 160 6.49 -2.66 -18.07
N ASN A 161 6.32 -3.96 -18.34
CA ASN A 161 5.63 -4.44 -19.53
C ASN A 161 4.32 -5.18 -19.17
N PRO A 162 3.22 -4.47 -18.87
CA PRO A 162 1.97 -5.10 -18.43
C PRO A 162 1.28 -5.98 -19.49
N ASN A 163 1.69 -5.90 -20.75
CA ASN A 163 1.16 -6.75 -21.81
C ASN A 163 1.79 -8.16 -21.82
N GLU A 164 2.95 -8.32 -21.20
CA GLU A 164 3.72 -9.57 -21.18
C GLU A 164 3.98 -10.11 -19.77
N GLU A 165 4.00 -9.24 -18.76
CA GLU A 165 4.29 -9.58 -17.38
C GLU A 165 3.02 -9.61 -16.52
N ASN A 166 2.89 -10.64 -15.69
CA ASN A 166 1.88 -10.69 -14.64
C ASN A 166 2.25 -9.75 -13.49
N ILE A 167 1.62 -8.58 -13.42
CA ILE A 167 1.94 -7.52 -12.47
C ILE A 167 0.69 -7.13 -11.69
N ILE A 168 0.84 -6.93 -10.38
CA ILE A 168 -0.12 -6.17 -9.56
C ILE A 168 0.58 -4.91 -9.05
N LEU A 169 -0.01 -3.75 -9.34
CA LEU A 169 0.35 -2.48 -8.72
C LEU A 169 -0.68 -2.17 -7.65
N LEU A 170 -0.25 -1.88 -6.43
CA LEU A 170 -1.19 -1.59 -5.35
C LEU A 170 -0.61 -0.62 -4.35
N GLY A 171 -1.47 0.15 -3.69
CA GLY A 171 -1.06 1.07 -2.64
C GLY A 171 -1.82 2.37 -2.64
N ASP A 172 -1.24 3.35 -1.95
CA ASP A 172 -1.74 4.72 -1.88
C ASP A 172 -1.18 5.52 -3.05
N PHE A 173 -2.03 5.83 -4.02
CA PHE A 173 -1.65 6.61 -5.20
C PHE A 173 -1.89 8.11 -5.01
N ASN A 174 -2.49 8.54 -3.89
CA ASN A 174 -2.93 9.91 -3.64
C ASN A 174 -3.67 10.54 -4.83
N ALA A 175 -4.43 9.72 -5.57
CA ALA A 175 -5.12 10.10 -6.78
C ALA A 175 -6.53 9.48 -6.79
N ALA A 176 -7.51 10.20 -7.32
CA ALA A 176 -8.89 9.72 -7.40
C ALA A 176 -9.55 10.31 -8.65
N LYS A 177 -10.39 9.56 -9.37
CA LYS A 177 -11.25 10.10 -10.44
C LYS A 177 -12.37 10.96 -9.85
N GLU A 178 -13.09 11.71 -10.68
CA GLU A 178 -14.24 12.50 -10.21
C GLU A 178 -15.38 11.60 -9.67
N SER A 179 -15.63 10.44 -10.29
CA SER A 179 -16.59 9.44 -9.81
C SER A 179 -16.22 8.81 -8.47
N GLN A 180 -14.94 8.90 -8.09
CA GLN A 180 -14.35 8.22 -6.93
C GLN A 180 -14.28 9.11 -5.69
N ARG A 181 -15.16 10.12 -5.63
CA ARG A 181 -15.20 11.15 -4.59
C ARG A 181 -16.63 11.49 -4.25
N ASN A 182 -16.88 11.80 -2.99
CA ASN A 182 -18.21 12.19 -2.53
C ASN A 182 -18.39 13.71 -2.31
N ASP A 183 -17.45 14.54 -2.81
CA ASP A 183 -17.39 15.96 -2.43
C ASP A 183 -18.37 16.85 -3.23
N GLU A 184 -19.43 17.33 -2.58
CA GLU A 184 -20.29 18.41 -3.07
C GLU A 184 -19.72 19.82 -2.81
N SER A 185 -18.71 19.97 -1.93
CA SER A 185 -18.49 21.24 -1.22
C SER A 185 -17.25 22.05 -1.63
N ASN A 186 -16.33 21.53 -2.44
CA ASN A 186 -15.05 22.23 -2.73
C ASN A 186 -14.60 22.21 -4.21
N ARG A 187 -15.54 22.45 -5.14
CA ARG A 187 -15.30 22.46 -6.60
C ARG A 187 -14.30 23.50 -7.13
N ILE A 188 -13.93 24.54 -6.37
CA ILE A 188 -13.24 25.72 -6.92
C ILE A 188 -11.72 25.70 -6.68
N THR A 189 -11.24 25.25 -5.51
CA THR A 189 -9.83 25.48 -5.12
C THR A 189 -8.88 24.32 -5.45
N LYS A 190 -9.36 23.17 -5.94
CA LYS A 190 -8.52 22.00 -6.23
C LYS A 190 -8.38 21.62 -7.72
N LYS A 191 -8.99 22.34 -8.67
CA LYS A 191 -9.05 21.91 -10.10
C LYS A 191 -7.72 21.44 -10.72
N LYS A 192 -6.58 22.04 -10.35
CA LYS A 192 -5.26 21.65 -10.88
C LYS A 192 -4.80 20.28 -10.37
N VAL A 193 -4.81 20.06 -9.05
CA VAL A 193 -4.49 18.76 -8.42
C VAL A 193 -5.47 17.67 -8.88
N ILE A 194 -6.74 18.03 -9.05
CA ILE A 194 -7.78 17.10 -9.55
C ILE A 194 -7.48 16.63 -10.96
N LYS A 195 -7.14 17.55 -11.88
CA LYS A 195 -6.82 17.23 -13.27
C LYS A 195 -5.53 16.41 -13.35
N GLU A 196 -4.51 16.79 -12.59
CA GLU A 196 -3.22 16.09 -12.57
C GLU A 196 -3.34 14.65 -12.04
N ASN A 197 -4.18 14.42 -11.03
CA ASN A 197 -4.44 13.09 -10.47
C ASN A 197 -5.32 12.21 -11.38
N THR A 198 -6.28 12.80 -12.10
CA THR A 198 -7.15 12.05 -13.03
C THR A 198 -6.37 11.56 -14.23
N THR A 199 -5.61 12.45 -14.89
CA THR A 199 -4.78 12.06 -16.05
C THR A 199 -3.74 11.02 -15.65
N PHE A 200 -3.29 11.01 -14.39
CA PHE A 200 -2.36 9.99 -13.90
C PHE A 200 -2.98 8.58 -13.84
N LEU A 201 -4.20 8.45 -13.33
CA LEU A 201 -4.90 7.16 -13.34
C LEU A 201 -5.22 6.70 -14.77
N ASP A 202 -5.52 7.64 -15.64
CA ASP A 202 -5.73 7.36 -17.07
C ASP A 202 -4.44 6.92 -17.77
N ASP A 203 -3.27 7.48 -17.40
CA ASP A 203 -1.96 7.04 -17.93
C ASP A 203 -1.64 5.60 -17.50
N ILE A 204 -1.95 5.21 -16.26
CA ILE A 204 -1.81 3.81 -15.80
C ILE A 204 -2.69 2.91 -16.66
N ALA A 205 -3.96 3.29 -16.84
CA ALA A 205 -4.90 2.53 -17.64
C ALA A 205 -4.46 2.39 -19.10
N GLY A 206 -4.02 3.49 -19.71
CA GLY A 206 -3.51 3.53 -21.09
C GLY A 206 -2.26 2.71 -21.32
N ARG A 207 -1.56 2.29 -20.27
CA ARG A 207 -0.40 1.39 -20.34
C ARG A 207 -0.79 -0.10 -20.31
N GLY A 208 -2.05 -0.46 -20.13
CA GLY A 208 -2.49 -1.86 -20.08
C GLY A 208 -2.66 -2.37 -18.64
N PHE A 209 -3.10 -1.50 -17.74
CA PHE A 209 -3.48 -1.86 -16.37
C PHE A 209 -4.96 -1.58 -16.14
N ALA A 210 -5.64 -2.44 -15.40
CA ALA A 210 -7.04 -2.23 -15.01
C ALA A 210 -7.16 -2.07 -13.49
N ASP A 211 -7.85 -1.02 -13.04
CA ASP A 211 -8.21 -0.84 -11.63
C ASP A 211 -9.27 -1.89 -11.24
N MET A 212 -8.93 -2.69 -10.23
CA MET A 212 -9.72 -3.79 -9.71
C MET A 212 -10.67 -3.35 -8.59
N GLY A 213 -10.45 -2.19 -7.98
CA GLY A 213 -11.38 -1.64 -6.97
C GLY A 213 -12.63 -1.05 -7.61
N ARG A 214 -13.74 -1.01 -6.88
CA ARG A 214 -14.96 -0.32 -7.30
C ARG A 214 -14.77 1.19 -7.20
N ASP A 215 -15.59 1.97 -7.89
CA ASP A 215 -15.47 3.44 -7.86
C ASP A 215 -15.97 4.03 -6.53
N ASP A 216 -16.87 3.33 -5.84
CA ASP A 216 -17.45 3.68 -4.55
C ASP A 216 -16.70 3.09 -3.34
N ASP A 217 -15.58 2.39 -3.57
CA ASP A 217 -14.68 1.90 -2.52
C ASP A 217 -13.85 3.06 -1.94
N PHE A 218 -14.50 3.97 -1.19
CA PHE A 218 -13.78 5.09 -0.58
C PHE A 218 -12.79 4.61 0.47
N THR A 219 -11.49 4.83 0.24
CA THR A 219 -10.40 4.34 1.09
C THR A 219 -9.83 5.40 2.03
N TYR A 220 -10.11 6.68 1.80
CA TYR A 220 -9.66 7.80 2.61
C TYR A 220 -10.80 8.74 2.99
N LYS A 221 -10.77 9.28 4.21
CA LYS A 221 -11.73 10.29 4.70
C LYS A 221 -11.02 11.43 5.40
N THR A 222 -11.33 12.66 4.99
CA THR A 222 -10.86 13.87 5.66
C THR A 222 -11.62 14.11 6.96
N VAL A 223 -11.05 14.92 7.86
CA VAL A 223 -11.71 15.37 9.10
C VAL A 223 -13.05 16.09 8.80
N GLY A 224 -13.17 16.75 7.64
CA GLY A 224 -14.38 17.42 7.19
C GLY A 224 -15.45 16.48 6.60
N GLY A 225 -15.21 15.17 6.57
CA GLY A 225 -16.17 14.18 6.10
C GLY A 225 -16.08 13.82 4.62
N THR A 226 -15.21 14.48 3.84
CA THR A 226 -14.98 14.13 2.44
C THR A 226 -14.30 12.78 2.31
N GLU A 227 -14.86 11.90 1.50
CA GLU A 227 -14.33 10.57 1.22
C GLU A 227 -13.84 10.48 -0.22
N ASN A 228 -12.71 9.81 -0.40
CA ASN A 228 -12.06 9.60 -1.69
C ASN A 228 -11.53 8.16 -1.75
N LYS A 229 -11.56 7.55 -2.93
CA LYS A 229 -10.76 6.36 -3.21
C LYS A 229 -9.39 6.82 -3.72
N ILE A 230 -8.37 6.70 -2.87
CA ILE A 230 -6.98 7.03 -3.22
C ILE A 230 -6.06 5.82 -3.21
N ASP A 231 -6.53 4.71 -2.61
CA ASP A 231 -5.87 3.43 -2.64
C ASP A 231 -6.43 2.62 -3.80
N HIS A 232 -5.53 2.09 -4.61
CA HIS A 232 -5.90 1.34 -5.80
C HIS A 232 -5.19 0.00 -5.85
N VAL A 233 -5.78 -0.92 -6.61
CA VAL A 233 -5.17 -2.19 -6.99
C VAL A 233 -5.35 -2.32 -8.49
N PHE A 234 -4.26 -2.27 -9.24
CA PHE A 234 -4.24 -2.46 -10.68
C PHE A 234 -3.66 -3.81 -11.05
N PHE A 235 -4.32 -4.52 -11.95
CA PHE A 235 -3.80 -5.74 -12.56
C PHE A 235 -3.33 -5.43 -13.97
N SER A 236 -2.21 -6.03 -14.39
CA SER A 236 -1.76 -5.95 -15.78
C SER A 236 -2.66 -6.75 -16.73
N ASP A 237 -2.71 -6.35 -17.99
CA ASP A 237 -3.45 -7.06 -19.04
C ASP A 237 -3.00 -8.51 -19.19
N ALA A 238 -1.70 -8.81 -19.05
CA ALA A 238 -1.19 -10.19 -19.07
C ALA A 238 -1.74 -11.02 -17.91
N LEU A 239 -1.80 -10.44 -16.69
CA LEU A 239 -2.37 -11.11 -15.53
C LEU A 239 -3.87 -11.34 -15.72
N ILE A 240 -4.59 -10.32 -16.20
CA ILE A 240 -6.02 -10.42 -16.49
C ILE A 240 -6.28 -11.53 -17.50
N LYS A 241 -5.55 -11.57 -18.61
CA LYS A 241 -5.65 -12.65 -19.60
C LYS A 241 -5.39 -14.01 -18.94
N THR A 242 -4.36 -14.13 -18.11
CA THR A 242 -4.07 -15.38 -17.39
C THR A 242 -5.24 -15.80 -16.48
N LEU A 243 -5.92 -14.85 -15.82
CA LEU A 243 -7.04 -15.11 -14.92
C LEU A 243 -8.37 -15.39 -15.67
N VAL A 244 -8.60 -14.74 -16.80
CA VAL A 244 -9.84 -14.83 -17.61
C VAL A 244 -9.81 -16.01 -18.59
N LEU A 245 -8.63 -16.41 -19.07
CA LEU A 245 -8.50 -17.55 -19.98
C LEU A 245 -8.80 -18.90 -19.31
N ASP A 246 -8.94 -18.94 -17.98
CA ASP A 246 -9.43 -20.10 -17.26
C ASP A 246 -10.98 -20.03 -17.17
N LYS A 247 -11.64 -20.48 -18.25
CA LYS A 247 -13.08 -20.88 -18.35
C LYS A 247 -14.14 -19.77 -18.23
N ASN A 248 -14.72 -19.33 -19.36
CA ASN A 248 -16.08 -18.74 -19.49
C ASN A 248 -16.48 -17.58 -18.54
N ASP A 249 -15.62 -17.14 -17.61
CA ASP A 249 -15.88 -16.10 -16.63
C ASP A 249 -15.90 -14.74 -17.36
N LYS A 250 -16.89 -13.91 -17.02
CA LYS A 250 -16.94 -12.54 -17.51
C LYS A 250 -15.98 -11.69 -16.69
N TRP A 251 -15.55 -10.58 -17.28
CA TRP A 251 -14.65 -9.62 -16.65
C TRP A 251 -15.13 -9.17 -15.26
N GLU A 252 -16.44 -9.03 -15.09
CA GLU A 252 -17.10 -8.65 -13.85
C GLU A 252 -16.88 -9.68 -12.72
N ASP A 253 -16.78 -10.97 -13.05
CA ASP A 253 -16.59 -12.06 -12.08
C ASP A 253 -15.18 -12.06 -11.47
N VAL A 254 -14.19 -11.44 -12.14
CA VAL A 254 -12.82 -11.29 -11.61
C VAL A 254 -12.74 -10.16 -10.60
N LYS A 255 -13.51 -9.07 -10.78
CA LYS A 255 -13.53 -7.93 -9.84
C LYS A 255 -14.10 -8.32 -8.48
N ASP A 256 -15.12 -9.16 -8.44
CA ASP A 256 -15.72 -9.62 -7.18
C ASP A 256 -14.80 -10.54 -6.36
N LYS A 257 -13.72 -11.06 -6.96
CA LYS A 257 -12.69 -11.87 -6.28
C LYS A 257 -11.59 -11.01 -5.62
N VAL A 258 -11.56 -9.69 -5.86
CA VAL A 258 -10.59 -8.75 -5.29
C VAL A 258 -11.27 -7.86 -4.25
N LYS A 259 -10.71 -7.82 -3.03
CA LYS A 259 -11.21 -6.97 -1.95
C LYS A 259 -10.14 -5.96 -1.55
N ILE A 260 -10.40 -4.67 -1.76
CA ILE A 260 -9.63 -3.59 -1.15
C ILE A 260 -10.19 -3.37 0.25
N VAL A 261 -9.36 -3.50 1.28
CA VAL A 261 -9.81 -3.36 2.67
C VAL A 261 -9.31 -2.05 3.25
N ARG A 262 -10.26 -1.18 3.58
CA ARG A 262 -10.04 0.04 4.34
C ARG A 262 -9.94 -0.30 5.82
N GLU A 263 -8.89 0.20 6.47
CA GLU A 263 -8.78 0.28 7.92
C GLU A 263 -8.57 1.75 8.28
N VAL A 264 -9.50 2.32 9.05
CA VAL A 264 -9.49 3.72 9.52
C VAL A 264 -9.18 3.75 11.01
#